data_AF-A0A8J7R2N6-F1
#
_entry.id   AF-A0A8J7R2N6-F1
#
_cell.length_a   1.000
_cell.length_b   1.000
_cell.length_c   1.000
_cell.angle_alpha   90.00
_cell.angle_beta   90.00
_cell.angle_gamma   90.00
#
_symmetry.space_group_name_H-M   'P 1'
#
loop_
_entity.id
_entity.type
_entity.pdbx_description
1 polymer ?
#
loop_
_entity_poly.entity_id
_entity_poly.type
_entity_poly.pdbx_seq_one_letter_code
_entity_poly.pdbx_strand_id
1 'polypeptide(L)' 'MSPVVNHEELVRRALKYIVEKKQDDASVSITELLDDAGARFNLSPLDQETLQRLFLSAKGGAEQ' A
#
# COMPACT_ATOMS: atom_id res chain seq x y z
N MET A 1 -4.58 24.72 -15.26
CA MET A 1 -5.16 23.36 -15.37
C MET A 1 -4.53 22.53 -14.28
N SER A 2 -5.24 22.32 -13.17
CA SER A 2 -4.73 21.52 -12.06
C SER A 2 -4.71 20.05 -12.50
N PRO A 3 -3.59 19.33 -12.35
CA PRO A 3 -3.62 17.90 -12.59
C PRO A 3 -4.60 17.32 -11.57
N VAL A 4 -5.73 16.82 -12.05
CA VAL A 4 -6.57 15.93 -11.27
C VAL A 4 -5.70 14.70 -11.08
N VAL A 5 -4.89 14.70 -10.01
CA VAL A 5 -4.13 13.53 -9.62
C VAL A 5 -5.18 12.49 -9.31
N ASN A 6 -5.40 11.59 -10.27
CA ASN A 6 -6.42 10.57 -10.14
C ASN A 6 -6.08 9.73 -8.92
N HIS A 7 -7.11 9.42 -8.14
CA HIS A 7 -7.02 8.55 -6.98
C HIS A 7 -6.30 7.22 -7.34
N GLU A 8 -6.49 6.71 -8.56
CA GLU A 8 -5.76 5.55 -9.08
C GLU A 8 -4.23 5.73 -9.13
N GLU A 9 -3.74 6.93 -9.46
CA GLU A 9 -2.30 7.21 -9.48
C GLU A 9 -1.72 7.26 -8.07
N LEU A 10 -2.48 7.79 -7.11
CA LEU A 10 -2.13 7.77 -5.69
C LEU A 10 -2.05 6.34 -5.15
N VAL A 11 -3.05 5.51 -5.45
CA VAL A 11 -3.08 4.10 -5.07
C VAL A 11 -1.92 3.33 -5.70
N ARG A 12 -1.60 3.56 -6.99
CA ARG A 12 -0.45 2.91 -7.64
C ARG A 12 0.89 3.33 -7.03
N ARG A 13 1.07 4.62 -6.73
CA ARG A 13 2.29 5.12 -6.07
C ARG A 13 2.42 4.59 -4.65
N ALA A 14 1.33 4.51 -3.90
CA ALA A 14 1.27 3.89 -2.58
C ALA A 14 1.67 2.41 -2.64
N LEU A 15 1.07 1.63 -3.54
CA LEU A 15 1.40 0.23 -3.73
C LEU A 15 2.89 0.05 -4.06
N LYS A 16 3.42 0.86 -4.98
CA LYS A 16 4.84 0.81 -5.36
C LYS A 16 5.75 1.12 -4.16
N TYR A 17 5.44 2.18 -3.40
CA TYR A 17 6.18 2.54 -2.19
C TYR A 17 6.18 1.41 -1.16
N ILE A 18 5.03 0.80 -0.91
CA ILE A 18 4.87 -0.32 0.02
C ILE A 18 5.72 -1.53 -0.43
N VAL A 19 5.69 -1.87 -1.72
CA VAL A 19 6.49 -2.98 -2.27
C VAL A 19 7.99 -2.70 -2.17
N GLU A 20 8.44 -1.51 -2.57
CA GLU A 20 9.85 -1.10 -2.48
C GLU A 20 10.34 -1.13 -1.04
N LYS A 21 9.58 -0.53 -0.11
CA LYS A 21 9.90 -0.56 1.32
C LYS A 21 9.90 -1.97 1.90
N LYS A 22 8.98 -2.84 1.46
CA LYS A 22 8.94 -4.23 1.96
C LYS A 22 10.08 -5.10 1.42
N GLN A 23 10.57 -4.79 0.23
CA GLN A 23 11.76 -5.43 -0.35
C GLN A 23 13.04 -4.97 0.35
N ASP A 24 13.14 -3.68 0.66
CA ASP A 24 14.24 -3.08 1.41
C ASP A 24 14.25 -3.58 2.87
N ASP A 25 13.07 -3.60 3.49
CA ASP A 25 12.89 -3.92 4.91
C ASP A 25 11.77 -4.94 5.10
N ALA A 26 12.13 -6.23 5.01
CA ALA A 26 11.17 -7.32 5.22
C ALA A 26 10.63 -7.36 6.66
N SER A 27 11.32 -6.71 7.61
CA SER A 27 10.95 -6.59 9.02
C SER A 27 9.81 -5.61 9.27
N VAL A 28 9.67 -4.59 8.42
CA VAL A 28 8.60 -3.60 8.56
C VAL A 28 7.23 -4.23 8.29
N SER A 29 6.27 -3.91 9.17
CA SER A 29 4.90 -4.38 9.06
C SER A 29 4.17 -3.69 7.93
N ILE A 30 3.35 -4.45 7.19
CA ILE A 30 2.53 -3.91 6.10
C ILE A 30 1.59 -2.80 6.60
N THR A 31 1.12 -2.89 7.85
CA THR A 31 0.28 -1.90 8.52
C THR A 31 0.96 -0.54 8.61
N GLU A 32 2.24 -0.49 8.99
CA GLU A 32 2.98 0.77 9.09
C GLU A 32 3.23 1.39 7.71
N LEU A 33 3.53 0.56 6.71
CA LEU A 33 3.70 1.03 5.32
C LEU A 33 2.40 1.59 4.75
N LEU A 34 1.26 1.00 5.12
CA LEU A 34 -0.05 1.46 4.69
C LEU A 34 -0.46 2.74 5.40
N ASP A 35 -0.17 2.88 6.69
CA ASP A 35 -0.41 4.12 7.44
C ASP A 35 0.38 5.29 6.83
N ASP A 36 1.69 5.08 6.62
CA ASP A 36 2.58 6.05 5.98
C ASP A 36 2.11 6.37 4.55
N ALA A 37 1.75 5.34 3.77
CA ALA A 37 1.23 5.53 2.42
C ALA A 37 -0.12 6.23 2.41
N GLY A 38 -1.05 5.95 3.34
CA GLY A 38 -2.34 6.60 3.34
C GLY A 38 -2.28 8.06 3.76
N ALA A 39 -1.43 8.40 4.74
CA ALA A 39 -1.15 9.79 5.08
C ALA A 39 -0.48 10.54 3.92
N ARG A 40 0.41 9.86 3.17
CA ARG A 40 1.22 10.46 2.10
C ARG A 40 0.50 10.56 0.76
N PHE A 41 -0.38 9.60 0.46
CA PHE A 41 -1.15 9.50 -0.79
C PHE A 41 -2.63 9.81 -0.60
N ASN A 42 -3.05 10.26 0.57
CA ASN A 42 -4.44 10.61 0.88
C ASN A 42 -5.41 9.44 0.63
N LEU A 43 -4.97 8.23 0.99
CA LEU A 43 -5.81 7.03 0.86
C LEU A 43 -6.84 7.00 1.97
N SER A 44 -8.03 6.47 1.67
CA SER A 44 -9.02 6.25 2.71
C SER A 44 -8.63 5.05 3.58
N PRO A 45 -9.10 4.98 4.84
CA PRO A 45 -8.90 3.82 5.70
C PRO A 45 -9.34 2.50 5.04
N LEU A 46 -10.39 2.57 4.23
CA LEU A 46 -10.90 1.43 3.45
C LEU A 46 -9.90 0.95 2.38
N ASP A 47 -9.23 1.88 1.68
CA ASP A 47 -8.20 1.54 0.70
C ASP A 47 -7.00 0.90 1.38
N GLN A 48 -6.57 1.45 2.51
CA GLN A 48 -5.46 0.91 3.29
C GLN A 48 -5.76 -0.52 3.75
N GLU A 49 -6.96 -0.78 4.29
CA GLU A 49 -7.35 -2.11 4.75
C GLU A 49 -7.47 -3.11 3.58
N THR A 50 -7.99 -2.66 2.44
CA THR A 50 -8.10 -3.47 1.21
C THR A 50 -6.72 -3.84 0.67
N LEU A 51 -5.80 -2.87 0.58
CA LEU A 51 -4.41 -3.09 0.18
C LEU A 51 -3.69 -4.03 1.15
N GLN A 52 -3.95 -3.91 2.46
CA GLN A 52 -3.41 -4.80 3.47
C GLN A 52 -3.83 -6.25 3.24
N ARG A 53 -5.13 -6.48 3.06
CA ARG A 53 -5.70 -7.80 2.84
C ARG A 53 -5.19 -8.41 1.54
N LEU A 54 -5.11 -7.62 0.47
CA LEU A 54 -4.55 -8.06 -0.81
C LEU A 54 -3.08 -8.45 -0.66
N PHE A 55 -2.29 -7.66 0.05
CA PHE A 55 -0.86 -7.91 0.26
C PHE A 55 -0.60 -9.13 1.14
N LEU A 56 -1.35 -9.28 2.25
CA LEU A 56 -1.30 -10.44 3.14
C LEU A 56 -1.78 -11.70 2.42
N SER A 57 -2.85 -11.61 1.62
CA SER A 57 -3.33 -12.73 0.80
C SER A 57 -2.33 -13.12 -0.28
N ALA A 58 -1.62 -12.16 -0.88
CA ALA A 58 -0.59 -12.43 -1.88
C ALA A 58 0.67 -13.07 -1.26
N LYS A 59 1.00 -12.72 -0.01
CA LYS A 59 2.15 -13.30 0.71
C LYS A 59 1.82 -14.61 1.42
N GLY A 60 0.57 -14.80 1.84
CA GLY A 60 0.09 -15.94 2.62
C GLY A 60 -0.44 -17.13 1.80
N GLY A 61 -0.32 -17.10 0.47
CA GLY A 61 -0.76 -18.18 -0.42
C GLY A 61 0.25 -19.31 -0.65
N ALA A 62 1.32 -19.43 0.15
CA ALA A 62 2.39 -20.41 -0.06
C ALA A 62 2.36 -21.61 0.88
N GLU A 63 1.35 -21.77 1.74
CA GLU A 63 1.26 -22.91 2.64
C GLU A 63 -0.17 -23.42 2.77
N GLN A 64 -0.56 -24.34 1.87
CA GLN A 64 -1.42 -25.48 2.20
C GLN A 64 -0.92 -26.71 1.45
#